data_AF-A0A532C7U4-F1
#
_entry.id   AF-A0A532C7U4-F1
#
_cell.length_a   1.000
_cell.length_b   1.000
_cell.length_c   1.000
_cell.angle_alpha   90.00
_cell.angle_beta   90.00
_cell.angle_gamma   90.00
#
_symmetry.space_group_name_H-M   'P 1'
#
loop_
_entity.id
_entity.type
_entity.pdbx_description
1 polymer ?
#
loop_
_entity_poly.entity_id
_entity_poly.type
_entity_poly.pdbx_seq_one_letter_code
_entity_poly.pdbx_strand_id
1 'polypeptide(L)'
;MQRLINKVAIVTGSSSGIGKAIALRFGAEGAHVVVTARRMALCEQTVAQIVKEGGEAWAIQTDVADERQVERLIEETVKRYGRLDILVNNAGIVAGGRLAETTTHSFDEVMNVNVRGTFFCCRAGFRQMKKQGGGTIMNMSSVAGVQAWAGFSWKRANPIGSFRLLRSHRELLGLAAVVFLGYLGHAVLPSVAVLYVGYRYGWDTKAVGFMLAGAGVTAMIVQGLLMRPLIARFGERKTLLTGLLSGALGFAVYGVATEGWIYCAGIPVMAFWGLAGPSAQAFMSRRVSSSEQGQLQGAIAGLSGVAGLIGPGLFTQAFALFIGAQAGWHLPGAPFLLASFLLFVGIAIAWRATRVTRVT
;
A
#
# COMPACT_ATOMS: atom_id res chain seq x y z
N MET A 1 19.95 -5.68 -19.66
CA MET A 1 21.27 -5.51 -19.02
C MET A 1 21.19 -6.17 -17.66
N GLN A 2 22.11 -7.09 -17.34
CA GLN A 2 22.17 -7.76 -16.03
C GLN A 2 22.70 -6.80 -14.96
N ARG A 3 21.97 -6.62 -13.85
CA ARG A 3 22.27 -5.61 -12.82
C ARG A 3 23.01 -6.16 -11.59
N LEU A 4 23.07 -7.48 -11.43
CA LEU A 4 23.58 -8.14 -10.22
C LEU A 4 24.76 -9.08 -10.50
N ILE A 5 25.48 -8.87 -11.60
CA ILE A 5 26.62 -9.68 -12.02
C ILE A 5 27.61 -9.86 -10.85
N ASN A 6 27.95 -11.12 -10.55
CA ASN A 6 28.89 -11.55 -9.50
C ASN A 6 28.51 -11.14 -8.07
N LYS A 7 27.25 -10.75 -7.83
CA LYS A 7 26.75 -10.48 -6.47
C LYS A 7 26.30 -11.77 -5.81
N VAL A 8 26.62 -11.94 -4.53
CA VAL A 8 26.17 -13.08 -3.74
C VAL A 8 24.91 -12.70 -2.96
N ALA A 9 23.80 -13.39 -3.21
CA ALA A 9 22.51 -13.06 -2.64
C ALA A 9 21.88 -14.24 -1.90
N ILE A 10 21.57 -14.05 -0.61
CA ILE A 10 20.75 -14.99 0.17
C ILE A 10 19.30 -14.51 0.13
N VAL A 11 18.36 -15.42 -0.18
CA VAL A 11 16.92 -15.14 -0.11
C VAL A 11 16.24 -16.15 0.80
N THR A 12 15.76 -15.73 1.97
CA THR A 12 15.07 -16.63 2.91
C THR A 12 13.64 -16.91 2.48
N GLY A 13 13.15 -18.12 2.72
CA GLY A 13 11.80 -18.53 2.28
C GLY A 13 11.68 -18.66 0.75
N SER A 14 12.79 -18.88 0.05
CA SER A 14 12.86 -18.90 -1.43
C SER A 14 12.40 -20.21 -2.07
N SER A 15 11.86 -21.15 -1.28
CA SER A 15 11.22 -22.36 -1.81
C SER A 15 9.86 -22.13 -2.49
N SER A 16 9.21 -20.97 -2.25
CA SER A 16 7.88 -20.67 -2.81
C SER A 16 7.57 -19.17 -2.80
N GLY A 17 6.49 -18.77 -3.49
CA GLY A 17 5.92 -17.42 -3.40
C GLY A 17 6.88 -16.30 -3.80
N ILE A 18 6.82 -15.18 -3.06
CA ILE A 18 7.62 -13.98 -3.32
C ILE A 18 9.13 -14.29 -3.26
N GLY A 19 9.58 -15.05 -2.27
CA GLY A 19 10.99 -15.43 -2.13
C GLY A 19 11.52 -16.20 -3.35
N LYS A 20 10.73 -17.13 -3.88
CA LYS A 20 11.09 -17.87 -5.10
C LYS A 20 11.19 -16.93 -6.30
N ALA A 21 10.24 -16.02 -6.47
CA ALA A 21 10.26 -15.04 -7.56
C ALA A 21 11.47 -14.10 -7.48
N ILE A 22 11.85 -13.66 -6.27
CA ILE A 22 13.06 -12.86 -6.04
C ILE A 22 14.31 -13.67 -6.42
N ALA A 23 14.41 -14.92 -5.95
CA ALA A 23 15.54 -15.79 -6.25
C ALA A 23 15.72 -16.02 -7.76
N LEU A 24 14.63 -16.32 -8.48
CA LEU A 24 14.63 -16.44 -9.94
C LEU A 24 15.08 -15.14 -10.62
N ARG A 25 14.52 -14.00 -10.21
CA ARG A 25 14.89 -12.71 -10.79
C ARG A 25 16.35 -12.36 -10.53
N PHE A 26 16.88 -12.65 -9.34
CA PHE A 26 18.28 -12.38 -9.02
C PHE A 26 19.22 -13.27 -9.85
N GLY A 27 18.87 -14.54 -10.05
CA GLY A 27 19.61 -15.45 -10.94
C GLY A 27 19.65 -14.93 -12.38
N ALA A 28 18.50 -14.51 -12.93
CA ALA A 28 18.42 -13.92 -14.27
C ALA A 28 19.23 -12.61 -14.42
N GLU A 29 19.47 -11.90 -13.32
CA GLU A 29 20.25 -10.65 -13.27
C GLU A 29 21.75 -10.90 -13.01
N GLY A 30 22.20 -12.15 -12.94
CA GLY A 30 23.61 -12.55 -12.84
C GLY A 30 24.15 -12.73 -11.42
N ALA A 31 23.29 -12.83 -10.41
CA ALA A 31 23.71 -13.10 -9.03
C ALA A 31 23.99 -14.60 -8.79
N HIS A 32 24.92 -14.90 -7.87
CA HIS A 32 25.01 -16.22 -7.23
C HIS A 32 23.98 -16.31 -6.12
N VAL A 33 22.90 -17.07 -6.34
CA VAL A 33 21.74 -17.09 -5.44
C VAL A 33 21.80 -18.26 -4.46
N VAL A 34 21.77 -17.95 -3.17
CA VAL A 34 21.59 -18.93 -2.10
C VAL A 34 20.11 -19.06 -1.78
N VAL A 35 19.53 -20.20 -2.17
CA VAL A 35 18.13 -20.56 -1.97
C VAL A 35 18.00 -21.29 -0.63
N THR A 36 17.16 -20.77 0.27
CA THR A 36 17.02 -21.34 1.60
C THR A 36 15.60 -21.28 2.17
N ALA A 37 15.18 -22.40 2.75
CA ALA A 37 13.93 -22.58 3.48
C ALA A 37 13.98 -23.93 4.25
N ARG A 38 12.93 -24.21 5.05
CA ARG A 38 12.78 -25.47 5.79
C ARG A 38 12.61 -26.71 4.88
N ARG A 39 12.06 -26.54 3.67
CA ARG A 39 11.73 -27.66 2.76
C ARG A 39 12.80 -27.79 1.67
N MET A 40 13.83 -28.60 1.92
CA MET A 40 15.00 -28.73 1.04
C MET A 40 14.63 -29.10 -0.41
N ALA A 41 13.76 -30.09 -0.61
CA ALA A 41 13.35 -30.53 -1.95
C ALA A 41 12.77 -29.38 -2.81
N LEU A 42 12.05 -28.43 -2.21
CA LEU A 42 11.51 -27.27 -2.94
C LEU A 42 12.57 -26.18 -3.18
N CYS A 43 13.58 -26.08 -2.31
CA CYS A 43 14.75 -25.24 -2.57
C CYS A 43 15.52 -25.77 -3.79
N GLU A 44 15.75 -27.08 -3.86
CA GLU A 44 16.43 -27.73 -4.98
C GLU A 44 15.67 -27.54 -6.31
N GLN A 45 14.33 -27.62 -6.29
CA GLN A 45 13.52 -27.28 -7.47
C GLN A 45 13.72 -25.83 -7.92
N THR A 46 13.86 -24.89 -7.00
CA THR A 46 14.10 -23.48 -7.32
C THR A 46 15.51 -23.28 -7.89
N VAL A 47 16.52 -23.95 -7.32
CA VAL A 47 17.88 -23.97 -7.87
C VAL A 47 17.89 -24.53 -9.29
N ALA A 48 17.21 -25.66 -9.53
CA ALA A 48 17.14 -26.27 -10.85
C ALA A 48 16.50 -25.33 -11.89
N GLN A 49 15.51 -24.51 -11.49
CA GLN A 49 14.93 -23.50 -12.37
C GLN A 49 15.91 -22.38 -12.70
N ILE A 50 16.62 -21.85 -11.70
CA ILE A 50 17.64 -20.81 -11.91
C ILE A 50 18.74 -21.32 -12.86
N VAL A 51 19.24 -22.53 -12.62
CA VAL A 51 20.30 -23.15 -13.44
C VAL A 51 19.81 -23.40 -14.86
N LYS A 52 18.57 -23.87 -15.03
CA LYS A 52 17.96 -24.07 -16.36
C LYS A 52 17.87 -22.76 -17.17
N GLU A 53 17.70 -21.63 -16.50
CA GLU A 53 17.66 -20.29 -17.10
C GLU A 53 19.05 -19.66 -17.28
N GLY A 54 20.12 -20.41 -16.99
CA GLY A 54 21.51 -19.97 -17.17
C GLY A 54 22.08 -19.16 -16.00
N GLY A 55 21.38 -19.09 -14.86
CA GLY A 55 21.87 -18.46 -13.63
C GLY A 55 22.61 -19.44 -12.73
N GLU A 56 23.20 -18.91 -11.65
CA GLU A 56 23.89 -19.72 -10.65
C GLU A 56 23.15 -19.72 -9.32
N ALA A 57 22.92 -20.90 -8.75
CA ALA A 57 22.28 -21.02 -7.45
C ALA A 57 22.75 -22.24 -6.65
N TRP A 58 22.61 -22.15 -5.32
CA TRP A 58 22.90 -23.22 -4.38
C TRP A 58 21.81 -23.27 -3.29
N ALA A 59 21.39 -24.48 -2.91
CA ALA A 59 20.39 -24.68 -1.88
C ALA A 59 21.05 -25.05 -0.54
N ILE A 60 20.57 -24.44 0.54
CA ILE A 60 20.90 -24.82 1.91
C ILE A 60 19.64 -24.77 2.78
N GLN A 61 19.36 -25.87 3.47
CA GLN A 61 18.21 -25.94 4.37
C GLN A 61 18.47 -25.08 5.62
N THR A 62 17.51 -24.21 5.94
CA THR A 62 17.60 -23.34 7.12
C THR A 62 16.20 -23.06 7.65
N ASP A 63 16.02 -23.28 8.95
CA ASP A 63 14.95 -22.65 9.72
C ASP A 63 15.44 -21.32 10.28
N VAL A 64 14.82 -20.21 9.86
CA VAL A 64 15.21 -18.87 10.33
C VAL A 64 14.86 -18.64 11.80
N ALA A 65 13.96 -19.44 12.39
CA ALA A 65 13.67 -19.38 13.82
C ALA A 65 14.80 -19.96 14.68
N ASP A 66 15.74 -20.71 14.10
CA ASP A 66 16.90 -21.27 14.77
C ASP A 66 18.17 -20.45 14.47
N GLU A 67 18.62 -19.71 15.47
CA GLU A 67 19.79 -18.84 15.42
C GLU A 67 21.05 -19.55 14.89
N ARG A 68 21.28 -20.81 15.30
CA ARG A 68 22.47 -21.57 14.90
C ARG A 68 22.43 -21.93 13.42
N GLN A 69 21.23 -22.19 12.89
CA GLN A 69 21.07 -22.47 11.46
C GLN A 69 21.27 -21.22 10.62
N VAL A 70 20.85 -20.05 11.12
CA VAL A 70 21.11 -18.77 10.47
C VAL A 70 22.62 -18.44 10.45
N GLU A 71 23.33 -18.69 11.55
CA GLU A 71 24.79 -18.50 11.59
C GLU A 71 25.49 -19.40 10.57
N ARG A 72 25.16 -20.70 10.55
CA ARG A 72 25.67 -21.65 9.56
C ARG A 72 25.35 -21.24 8.12
N LEU A 73 24.15 -20.71 7.86
CA LEU A 73 23.76 -20.22 6.54
C LEU A 73 24.72 -19.12 6.04
N ILE A 74 25.03 -18.15 6.89
CA ILE A 74 25.96 -17.07 6.53
C ILE A 74 27.39 -17.62 6.37
N GLU A 75 27.85 -18.45 7.29
CA GLU A 75 29.20 -19.03 7.26
C GLU A 75 29.45 -19.87 6.01
N GLU A 76 28.56 -20.80 5.67
CA GLU A 76 28.71 -21.64 4.48
C GLU A 76 28.54 -20.83 3.18
N THR A 77 27.71 -19.77 3.18
CA THR A 77 27.63 -18.85 2.03
C THR A 77 28.97 -18.15 1.80
N VAL A 78 29.58 -17.61 2.86
CA VAL A 78 30.87 -16.91 2.79
C VAL A 78 32.00 -17.87 2.45
N LYS A 79 31.99 -19.07 2.99
CA LYS A 79 32.96 -20.11 2.64
C LYS A 79 32.88 -20.50 1.17
N ARG A 80 31.67 -20.54 0.59
CA ARG A 80 31.45 -20.91 -0.81
C ARG A 80 31.77 -19.78 -1.80
N TYR A 81 31.39 -18.55 -1.48
CA TYR A 81 31.45 -17.43 -2.43
C TYR A 81 32.35 -16.27 -1.98
N GLY A 82 33.02 -16.39 -0.83
CA GLY A 82 33.93 -15.39 -0.26
C GLY A 82 33.25 -14.17 0.38
N ARG A 83 31.95 -13.94 0.13
CA ARG A 83 31.24 -12.72 0.54
C ARG A 83 29.72 -12.92 0.62
N LEU A 84 29.03 -11.91 1.14
CA LEU A 84 27.57 -11.78 1.11
C LEU A 84 27.19 -10.34 0.73
N ASP A 85 26.68 -10.11 -0.48
CA ASP A 85 26.32 -8.76 -0.94
C ASP A 85 24.88 -8.37 -0.61
N ILE A 86 23.95 -9.32 -0.72
CA ILE A 86 22.52 -9.08 -0.60
C ILE A 86 21.90 -10.11 0.33
N LEU A 87 21.15 -9.66 1.32
CA LEU A 87 20.35 -10.53 2.19
C LEU A 87 18.90 -10.09 2.12
N VAL A 88 18.03 -10.97 1.63
CA VAL A 88 16.58 -10.75 1.59
C VAL A 88 15.93 -11.60 2.67
N ASN A 89 15.46 -10.95 3.73
CA ASN A 89 14.68 -11.56 4.79
C ASN A 89 13.22 -11.59 4.37
N ASN A 90 12.83 -12.66 3.67
CA ASN A 90 11.49 -12.86 3.11
C ASN A 90 10.70 -13.97 3.83
N ALA A 91 11.37 -14.93 4.50
CA ALA A 91 10.69 -15.98 5.23
C ALA A 91 9.68 -15.40 6.23
N GLY A 92 8.43 -15.83 6.11
CA GLY A 92 7.36 -15.39 6.99
C GLY A 92 6.20 -16.39 6.96
N ILE A 93 5.50 -16.49 8.08
CA ILE A 93 4.30 -17.31 8.23
C ILE A 93 3.14 -16.45 8.77
N VAL A 94 1.93 -16.97 8.60
CA VAL A 94 0.74 -16.46 9.24
C VAL A 94 0.12 -17.63 9.99
N ALA A 95 -0.06 -17.49 11.29
CA ALA A 95 -0.76 -18.43 12.14
C ALA A 95 -1.68 -17.66 13.10
N GLY A 96 -2.72 -18.33 13.59
CA GLY A 96 -3.77 -17.70 14.37
C GLY A 96 -4.94 -17.19 13.52
N GLY A 97 -5.99 -16.75 14.21
CA GLY A 97 -7.26 -16.35 13.63
C GLY A 97 -7.75 -15.05 14.25
N ARG A 98 -8.95 -15.07 14.85
CA ARG A 98 -9.41 -13.93 15.64
C ARG A 98 -8.51 -13.76 16.86
N LEU A 99 -8.36 -12.53 17.34
CA LEU A 99 -7.51 -12.23 18.50
C LEU A 99 -7.84 -13.14 19.70
N ALA A 100 -9.13 -13.30 20.03
CA ALA A 100 -9.58 -14.13 21.15
C ALA A 100 -9.34 -15.64 20.97
N GLU A 101 -9.13 -16.11 19.74
CA GLU A 101 -8.92 -17.52 19.40
C GLU A 101 -7.44 -17.84 19.15
N THR A 102 -6.58 -16.82 19.18
CA THR A 102 -5.16 -16.98 18.88
C THR A 102 -4.46 -17.55 20.10
N THR A 103 -3.94 -18.77 19.96
CA THR A 103 -3.17 -19.43 21.02
C THR A 103 -1.79 -18.80 21.16
N THR A 104 -1.22 -18.86 22.37
CA THR A 104 0.17 -18.44 22.62
C THR A 104 1.15 -19.16 21.69
N HIS A 105 0.94 -20.44 21.43
CA HIS A 105 1.76 -21.19 20.46
C HIS A 105 1.72 -20.57 19.06
N SER A 106 0.54 -20.22 18.55
CA SER A 106 0.42 -19.60 17.21
C SER A 106 1.08 -18.22 17.17
N PHE A 107 0.92 -17.45 18.24
CA PHE A 107 1.59 -16.16 18.41
C PHE A 107 3.12 -16.31 18.41
N ASP A 108 3.64 -17.22 19.23
CA ASP A 108 5.07 -17.49 19.35
C ASP A 108 5.66 -18.01 18.04
N GLU A 109 4.94 -18.86 17.31
CA GLU A 109 5.38 -19.35 16.00
C GLU A 109 5.59 -18.18 15.03
N VAL A 110 4.60 -17.28 14.93
CA VAL A 110 4.67 -16.08 14.08
C VAL A 110 5.79 -15.16 14.52
N MET A 111 5.93 -14.89 15.82
CA MET A 111 6.96 -14.01 16.35
C MET A 111 8.37 -14.58 16.17
N ASN A 112 8.54 -15.88 16.36
CA ASN A 112 9.82 -16.56 16.20
C ASN A 112 10.30 -16.53 14.75
N VAL A 113 9.41 -16.72 13.78
CA VAL A 113 9.78 -16.68 12.36
C VAL A 113 9.90 -15.24 11.86
N ASN A 114 8.83 -14.45 11.97
CA ASN A 114 8.70 -13.18 11.25
C ASN A 114 9.54 -12.06 11.88
N VAL A 115 9.71 -12.08 13.21
CA VAL A 115 10.42 -11.03 13.95
C VAL A 115 11.79 -11.52 14.39
N ARG A 116 11.83 -12.58 15.20
CA ARG A 116 13.07 -13.07 15.79
C ARG A 116 14.01 -13.65 14.72
N GLY A 117 13.48 -14.43 13.77
CA GLY A 117 14.26 -14.96 12.66
C GLY A 117 14.83 -13.86 11.76
N THR A 118 14.03 -12.85 11.43
CA THR A 118 14.51 -11.66 10.72
C THR A 118 15.62 -10.95 11.49
N PHE A 119 15.50 -10.80 12.81
CA PHE A 119 16.55 -10.25 13.67
C PHE A 119 17.85 -11.07 13.61
N PHE A 120 17.76 -12.40 13.71
CA PHE A 120 18.93 -13.28 13.59
C PHE A 120 19.64 -13.11 12.25
N CYS A 121 18.89 -13.11 11.15
CA CYS A 121 19.44 -12.89 9.82
C CYS A 121 20.07 -11.51 9.68
N CYS A 122 19.42 -10.46 10.17
CA CYS A 122 19.99 -9.10 10.17
C CYS A 122 21.30 -9.04 10.95
N ARG A 123 21.34 -9.61 12.16
CA ARG A 123 22.53 -9.56 13.01
C ARG A 123 23.69 -10.34 12.39
N ALA A 124 23.45 -11.57 11.92
CA ALA A 124 24.49 -12.39 11.30
C ALA A 124 24.96 -11.81 9.95
N GLY A 125 24.02 -11.41 9.09
CA GLY A 125 24.31 -10.77 7.80
C GLY A 125 25.06 -9.45 7.97
N PHE A 126 24.65 -8.58 8.90
CA PHE A 126 25.33 -7.32 9.17
C PHE A 126 26.76 -7.53 9.67
N ARG A 127 26.98 -8.48 10.60
CA ARG A 127 28.33 -8.82 11.09
C ARG A 127 29.25 -9.20 9.92
N GLN A 128 28.76 -9.99 8.97
CA GLN A 128 29.54 -10.34 7.79
C GLN A 128 29.74 -9.15 6.84
N MET A 129 28.66 -8.47 6.44
CA MET A 129 28.71 -7.33 5.52
C MET A 129 29.63 -6.22 6.01
N LYS A 130 29.68 -5.97 7.33
CA LYS A 130 30.61 -5.03 7.94
C LYS A 130 32.07 -5.42 7.75
N LYS A 131 32.42 -6.71 7.86
CA LYS A 131 33.81 -7.20 7.67
C LYS A 131 34.32 -6.99 6.25
N GLN A 132 33.43 -7.12 5.26
CA GLN A 132 33.77 -7.02 3.83
C GLN A 132 33.56 -5.61 3.24
N GLY A 133 33.27 -4.60 4.07
CA GLY A 133 33.12 -3.21 3.63
C GLY A 133 31.73 -2.79 3.10
N GLY A 134 30.72 -3.67 3.18
CA GLY A 134 29.34 -3.32 2.88
C GLY A 134 28.49 -4.45 2.31
N GLY A 135 27.19 -4.17 2.21
CA GLY A 135 26.14 -5.02 1.64
C GLY A 135 24.75 -4.42 1.85
N THR A 136 23.72 -5.05 1.31
CA THR A 136 22.32 -4.60 1.40
C THR A 136 21.46 -5.65 2.10
N ILE A 137 20.73 -5.25 3.13
CA ILE A 137 19.73 -6.09 3.81
C ILE A 137 18.34 -5.55 3.47
N MET A 138 17.49 -6.40 2.89
CA MET A 138 16.10 -6.11 2.55
C MET A 138 15.16 -6.95 3.43
N ASN A 139 14.32 -6.29 4.22
CA ASN A 139 13.33 -6.94 5.08
C ASN A 139 11.96 -6.84 4.45
N MET A 140 11.33 -7.99 4.16
CA MET A 140 9.96 -8.01 3.67
C MET A 140 9.00 -7.79 4.83
N SER A 141 8.17 -6.76 4.72
CA SER A 141 7.08 -6.48 5.66
C SER A 141 5.73 -6.66 4.96
N SER A 142 4.64 -6.35 5.66
CA SER A 142 3.27 -6.38 5.16
C SER A 142 2.54 -5.12 5.59
N VAL A 143 1.48 -4.75 4.86
CA VAL A 143 0.52 -3.72 5.30
C VAL A 143 -0.05 -4.05 6.67
N ALA A 144 -0.15 -5.34 7.02
CA ALA A 144 -0.54 -5.80 8.35
C ALA A 144 0.40 -5.31 9.49
N GLY A 145 1.62 -4.87 9.18
CA GLY A 145 2.56 -4.28 10.14
C GLY A 145 2.26 -2.81 10.48
N VAL A 146 1.45 -2.12 9.68
CA VAL A 146 1.03 -0.72 9.92
C VAL A 146 -0.46 -0.59 10.21
N GLN A 147 -1.26 -1.62 9.92
CA GLN A 147 -2.69 -1.63 10.15
C GLN A 147 -3.16 -3.00 10.61
N ALA A 148 -3.95 -3.05 11.69
CA ALA A 148 -4.59 -4.27 12.13
C ALA A 148 -5.61 -4.76 11.09
N TRP A 149 -5.50 -6.01 10.66
CA TRP A 149 -6.43 -6.63 9.73
C TRP A 149 -7.47 -7.45 10.49
N ALA A 150 -8.76 -7.09 10.39
CA ALA A 150 -9.84 -7.69 11.19
C ALA A 150 -10.25 -9.12 10.77
N GLY A 151 -9.51 -9.74 9.86
CA GLY A 151 -9.82 -11.05 9.25
C GLY A 151 -11.00 -10.97 8.27
N PHE A 152 -10.89 -11.69 7.16
CA PHE A 152 -11.98 -11.82 6.20
C PHE A 152 -13.03 -12.80 6.74
N SER A 153 -14.30 -12.39 6.82
CA SER A 153 -15.40 -13.21 7.36
C SER A 153 -16.51 -13.37 6.34
N TRP A 154 -16.63 -14.56 5.76
CA TRP A 154 -17.71 -14.89 4.81
C TRP A 154 -19.12 -14.70 5.39
N LYS A 155 -19.32 -15.01 6.69
CA LYS A 155 -20.62 -14.81 7.36
C LYS A 155 -21.00 -13.33 7.57
N ARG A 156 -20.02 -12.41 7.58
CA ARG A 156 -20.23 -10.95 7.72
C ARG A 156 -20.04 -10.18 6.41
N ALA A 157 -19.48 -10.82 5.39
CA ALA A 157 -19.52 -10.36 4.01
C ALA A 157 -20.95 -10.54 3.47
N ASN A 158 -21.87 -9.74 3.99
CA ASN A 158 -23.23 -9.66 3.48
C ASN A 158 -23.37 -8.36 2.67
N PRO A 159 -22.98 -8.36 1.38
CA PRO A 159 -23.12 -7.17 0.53
C PRO A 159 -24.57 -6.66 0.47
N ILE A 160 -25.55 -7.56 0.64
CA ILE A 160 -26.97 -7.22 0.71
C ILE A 160 -27.31 -6.52 2.03
N GLY A 161 -26.80 -7.00 3.16
CA GLY A 161 -26.98 -6.41 4.49
C GLY A 161 -26.33 -5.03 4.63
N SER A 162 -25.08 -4.90 4.16
CA SER A 162 -24.39 -3.61 4.06
C SER A 162 -25.16 -2.63 3.19
N PHE A 163 -25.68 -3.07 2.04
CA PHE A 163 -26.45 -2.20 1.16
C PHE A 163 -27.84 -1.84 1.73
N ARG A 164 -28.49 -2.76 2.45
CA ARG A 164 -29.74 -2.51 3.16
C ARG A 164 -29.56 -1.49 4.28
N LEU A 165 -28.46 -1.58 5.05
CA LEU A 165 -28.08 -0.57 6.05
C LEU A 165 -27.81 0.78 5.38
N LEU A 166 -27.06 0.82 4.28
CA LEU A 166 -26.81 2.07 3.57
C LEU A 166 -28.10 2.72 3.05
N ARG A 167 -29.09 1.91 2.66
CA ARG A 167 -30.41 2.37 2.19
C ARG A 167 -31.42 2.67 3.30
N SER A 168 -31.13 2.34 4.56
CA SER A 168 -32.09 2.56 5.66
C SER A 168 -32.37 4.04 5.91
N HIS A 169 -31.38 4.90 5.64
CA HIS A 169 -31.49 6.35 5.74
C HIS A 169 -31.00 7.02 4.47
N ARG A 170 -31.76 7.99 3.95
CA ARG A 170 -31.40 8.76 2.74
C ARG A 170 -30.07 9.50 2.94
N GLU A 171 -29.80 9.97 4.15
CA GLU A 171 -28.56 10.64 4.54
C GLU A 171 -27.38 9.69 4.51
N LEU A 172 -27.56 8.46 4.99
CA LEU A 172 -26.49 7.45 5.06
C LEU A 172 -26.13 6.94 3.67
N LEU A 173 -27.12 6.80 2.79
CA LEU A 173 -26.90 6.54 1.36
C LEU A 173 -26.15 7.69 0.68
N GLY A 174 -26.51 8.94 1.00
CA GLY A 174 -25.82 10.13 0.50
C GLY A 174 -24.36 10.18 0.94
N LEU A 175 -24.08 9.94 2.23
CA LEU A 175 -22.70 9.90 2.75
C LEU A 175 -21.91 8.71 2.21
N ALA A 176 -22.55 7.56 2.00
CA ALA A 176 -21.93 6.43 1.32
C ALA A 176 -21.51 6.78 -0.12
N ALA A 177 -22.34 7.50 -0.86
CA ALA A 177 -21.98 7.99 -2.19
C ALA A 177 -20.79 8.96 -2.13
N VAL A 178 -20.76 9.87 -1.15
CA VAL A 178 -19.62 10.78 -0.93
C VAL A 178 -18.33 10.00 -0.66
N VAL A 179 -18.39 9.00 0.23
CA VAL A 179 -17.24 8.15 0.56
C VAL A 179 -16.77 7.36 -0.65
N PHE A 180 -17.70 6.78 -1.42
CA PHE A 180 -17.40 6.05 -2.65
C PHE A 180 -16.73 6.94 -3.70
N LEU A 181 -17.30 8.12 -3.98
CA LEU A 181 -16.71 9.10 -4.91
C LEU A 181 -15.32 9.56 -4.44
N GLY A 182 -15.13 9.68 -3.13
CA GLY A 182 -13.84 9.98 -2.53
C GLY A 182 -12.80 8.89 -2.81
N TYR A 183 -13.13 7.63 -2.53
CA TYR A 183 -12.23 6.51 -2.83
C TYR A 183 -11.96 6.35 -4.32
N LEU A 184 -12.99 6.53 -5.15
CA LEU A 184 -12.84 6.46 -6.60
C LEU A 184 -11.89 7.56 -7.06
N GLY A 185 -12.13 8.82 -6.69
CA GLY A 185 -11.22 9.93 -7.00
C GLY A 185 -9.80 9.70 -6.50
N HIS A 186 -9.62 9.11 -5.32
CA HIS A 186 -8.30 8.83 -4.75
C HIS A 186 -7.48 7.88 -5.63
N ALA A 187 -8.13 6.96 -6.34
CA ALA A 187 -7.46 5.98 -7.18
C ALA A 187 -6.60 6.60 -8.30
N VAL A 188 -6.87 7.86 -8.70
CA VAL A 188 -6.04 8.56 -9.70
C VAL A 188 -4.59 8.73 -9.24
N LEU A 189 -4.36 8.94 -7.93
CA LEU A 189 -3.04 9.20 -7.38
C LEU A 189 -2.07 8.01 -7.54
N PRO A 190 -2.39 6.80 -7.01
CA PRO A 190 -1.51 5.65 -7.19
C PRO A 190 -1.49 5.12 -8.63
N SER A 191 -2.53 5.35 -9.43
CA SER A 191 -2.63 4.77 -10.78
C SER A 191 -1.99 5.62 -11.88
N VAL A 192 -2.04 6.94 -11.76
CA VAL A 192 -1.64 7.84 -12.87
C VAL A 192 -0.58 8.87 -12.45
N ALA A 193 -0.50 9.29 -11.18
CA ALA A 193 0.30 10.48 -10.85
C ALA A 193 1.78 10.38 -11.23
N VAL A 194 2.43 9.24 -10.99
CA VAL A 194 3.84 9.03 -11.37
C VAL A 194 4.01 9.04 -12.89
N LEU A 195 3.10 8.38 -13.61
CA LEU A 195 3.10 8.37 -15.09
C LEU A 195 2.89 9.77 -15.65
N TYR A 196 1.97 10.53 -15.06
CA TYR A 196 1.64 11.89 -15.46
C TYR A 196 2.82 12.85 -15.28
N VAL A 197 3.45 12.89 -14.10
CA VAL A 197 4.57 13.83 -13.86
C VAL A 197 5.81 13.45 -14.65
N GLY A 198 6.04 12.15 -14.89
CA GLY A 198 7.08 11.67 -15.80
C GLY A 198 6.81 12.09 -17.24
N TYR A 199 5.58 11.92 -17.73
CA TYR A 199 5.18 12.31 -19.09
C TYR A 199 5.19 13.84 -19.29
N ARG A 200 4.60 14.59 -18.35
CA ARG A 200 4.33 16.03 -18.51
C ARG A 200 5.55 16.90 -18.23
N TYR A 201 6.34 16.53 -17.21
CA TYR A 201 7.45 17.35 -16.71
C TYR A 201 8.82 16.68 -16.86
N GLY A 202 8.88 15.44 -17.33
CA GLY A 202 10.15 14.70 -17.45
C GLY A 202 10.76 14.33 -16.09
N TRP A 203 9.96 14.24 -15.04
CA TRP A 203 10.48 13.94 -13.69
C TRP A 203 11.08 12.54 -13.60
N ASP A 204 12.27 12.46 -12.99
CA ASP A 204 12.95 11.21 -12.71
C ASP A 204 12.48 10.59 -11.37
N THR A 205 13.02 9.42 -11.04
CA THR A 205 12.66 8.71 -9.80
C THR A 205 12.99 9.51 -8.53
N LYS A 206 14.02 10.35 -8.57
CA LYS A 206 14.40 11.21 -7.43
C LYS A 206 13.39 12.33 -7.22
N ALA A 207 13.03 13.06 -8.28
CA ALA A 207 12.03 14.12 -8.23
C ALA A 207 10.67 13.61 -7.75
N VAL A 208 10.23 12.46 -8.29
CA VAL A 208 9.00 11.79 -7.81
C VAL A 208 9.11 11.40 -6.34
N GLY A 209 10.27 10.88 -5.90
CA GLY A 209 10.53 10.56 -4.50
C GLY A 209 10.37 11.77 -3.56
N PHE A 210 10.93 12.92 -3.93
CA PHE A 210 10.78 14.17 -3.17
C PHE A 210 9.33 14.67 -3.14
N MET A 211 8.61 14.59 -4.26
CA MET A 211 7.19 14.95 -4.32
C MET A 211 6.36 14.09 -3.35
N LEU A 212 6.56 12.77 -3.35
CA LEU A 212 5.85 11.85 -2.45
C LEU A 212 6.22 12.10 -0.98
N ALA A 213 7.50 12.37 -0.68
CA ALA A 213 7.94 12.75 0.66
C ALA A 213 7.25 14.04 1.13
N GLY A 214 7.20 15.07 0.28
CA GLY A 214 6.51 16.34 0.56
C GLY A 214 5.01 16.15 0.83
N ALA A 215 4.35 15.30 0.03
CA ALA A 215 2.96 14.92 0.25
C ALA A 215 2.74 14.20 1.59
N GLY A 216 3.63 13.27 1.95
CA GLY A 216 3.59 12.58 3.24
C GLY A 216 3.76 13.53 4.43
N VAL A 217 4.73 14.45 4.36
CA VAL A 217 4.96 15.45 5.42
C VAL A 217 3.75 16.36 5.59
N THR A 218 3.18 16.85 4.49
CA THR A 218 2.05 17.78 4.56
C THR A 218 0.77 17.07 5.03
N ALA A 219 0.54 15.83 4.60
CA ALA A 219 -0.53 15.00 5.13
C ALA A 219 -0.38 14.76 6.64
N MET A 220 0.84 14.47 7.12
CA MET A 220 1.11 14.28 8.55
C MET A 220 0.81 15.55 9.36
N ILE A 221 1.18 16.73 8.87
CA ILE A 221 0.87 18.01 9.53
C ILE A 221 -0.65 18.22 9.59
N VAL A 222 -1.33 18.10 8.45
CA VAL A 222 -2.77 18.39 8.38
C VAL A 222 -3.60 17.39 9.17
N GLN A 223 -3.35 16.09 9.00
CA GLN A 223 -4.14 15.04 9.65
C GLN A 223 -3.72 14.83 11.12
N GLY A 224 -2.43 14.94 11.42
CA GLY A 224 -1.90 14.72 12.77
C GLY A 224 -2.12 15.90 13.71
N LEU A 225 -1.92 17.14 13.23
CA LEU A 225 -1.94 18.34 14.07
C LEU A 225 -3.22 19.17 13.90
N LEU A 226 -3.69 19.36 12.66
CA LEU A 226 -4.77 20.31 12.36
C LEU A 226 -6.17 19.68 12.42
N MET A 227 -6.30 18.36 12.27
CA MET A 227 -7.61 17.71 12.20
C MET A 227 -8.48 17.97 13.44
N ARG A 228 -7.97 17.70 14.65
CA ARG A 228 -8.74 17.87 15.90
C ARG A 228 -9.16 19.32 16.15
N PRO A 229 -8.26 20.32 16.07
CA PRO A 229 -8.64 21.74 16.21
C PRO A 229 -9.68 22.20 15.19
N LEU A 230 -9.54 21.78 13.92
CA LEU A 230 -10.47 22.19 12.87
C LEU A 230 -11.87 21.62 13.08
N ILE A 231 -11.99 20.34 13.46
CA ILE A 231 -13.29 19.74 13.80
C ILE A 231 -13.90 20.43 15.02
N ALA A 232 -13.12 20.70 16.06
CA ALA A 232 -13.60 21.39 17.26
C ALA A 232 -14.10 22.82 16.96
N ARG A 233 -13.40 23.55 16.07
CA ARG A 233 -13.71 24.95 15.74
C ARG A 233 -14.83 25.12 14.73
N PHE A 234 -14.85 24.30 13.67
CA PHE A 234 -15.76 24.47 12.54
C PHE A 234 -16.92 23.47 12.53
N GLY A 235 -16.82 22.40 13.32
CA GLY A 235 -17.79 21.30 13.35
C GLY A 235 -17.63 20.35 12.14
N GLU A 236 -18.11 19.12 12.32
CA GLU A 236 -17.95 18.04 11.34
C GLU A 236 -18.48 18.40 9.95
N ARG A 237 -19.61 19.13 9.85
CA ARG A 237 -20.22 19.48 8.56
C ARG A 237 -19.32 20.38 7.73
N LYS A 238 -18.82 21.45 8.34
CA LYS A 238 -17.96 22.41 7.63
C LYS A 238 -16.65 21.73 7.28
N THR A 239 -16.07 20.97 8.20
CA THR A 239 -14.82 20.22 7.96
C THR A 239 -14.94 19.20 6.81
N LEU A 240 -16.07 18.49 6.71
CA LEU A 240 -16.35 17.61 5.58
C LEU A 240 -16.37 18.37 4.25
N LEU A 241 -17.14 19.47 4.19
CA LEU A 241 -17.30 20.26 2.96
C LEU A 241 -16.00 20.95 2.55
N THR A 242 -15.24 21.50 3.51
CA THR A 242 -13.93 22.11 3.23
C THR A 242 -12.92 21.07 2.79
N GLY A 243 -12.92 19.88 3.37
CA GLY A 243 -12.07 18.77 2.94
C GLY A 243 -12.37 18.36 1.50
N LEU A 244 -13.63 18.13 1.16
CA LEU A 244 -14.03 17.78 -0.20
C LEU A 244 -13.70 18.89 -1.22
N LEU A 245 -13.94 20.15 -0.86
CA LEU A 245 -13.57 21.30 -1.70
C LEU A 245 -12.05 21.38 -1.92
N SER A 246 -11.26 21.18 -0.87
CA SER A 246 -9.80 21.20 -0.96
C SER A 246 -9.29 20.06 -1.86
N GLY A 247 -9.87 18.87 -1.76
CA GLY A 247 -9.55 17.77 -2.68
C GLY A 247 -9.92 18.08 -4.13
N ALA A 248 -11.11 18.64 -4.36
CA ALA A 248 -11.56 19.01 -5.70
C ALA A 248 -10.65 20.08 -6.32
N LEU A 249 -10.28 21.10 -5.56
CA LEU A 249 -9.35 22.14 -5.99
C LEU A 249 -7.93 21.59 -6.20
N GLY A 250 -7.43 20.74 -5.31
CA GLY A 250 -6.13 20.10 -5.46
C GLY A 250 -6.03 19.28 -6.73
N PHE A 251 -7.07 18.50 -7.05
CA PHE A 251 -7.13 17.74 -8.30
C PHE A 251 -7.25 18.64 -9.52
N ALA A 252 -8.00 19.73 -9.43
CA ALA A 252 -8.06 20.72 -10.50
C ALA A 252 -6.67 21.31 -10.77
N VAL A 253 -5.94 21.71 -9.72
CA VAL A 253 -4.56 22.19 -9.81
C VAL A 253 -3.66 21.15 -10.48
N TYR A 254 -3.70 19.89 -10.07
CA TYR A 254 -2.92 18.83 -10.71
C TYR A 254 -3.23 18.65 -12.20
N GLY A 255 -4.51 18.75 -12.57
CA GLY A 255 -4.96 18.59 -13.95
C GLY A 255 -4.62 19.76 -14.88
N VAL A 256 -4.55 20.99 -14.36
CA VAL A 256 -4.24 22.19 -15.17
C VAL A 256 -2.79 22.66 -15.04
N ALA A 257 -2.02 22.09 -14.10
CA ALA A 257 -0.63 22.48 -13.89
C ALA A 257 0.19 22.32 -15.18
N THR A 258 0.70 23.45 -15.67
CA THR A 258 1.60 23.50 -16.82
C THR A 258 3.04 23.24 -16.41
N GLU A 259 3.38 23.60 -15.17
CA GLU A 259 4.71 23.50 -14.58
C GLU A 259 4.72 22.60 -13.34
N GLY A 260 5.82 21.88 -13.14
CA GLY A 260 5.96 20.94 -12.03
C GLY A 260 5.87 21.58 -10.64
N TRP A 261 6.29 22.84 -10.48
CA TRP A 261 6.17 23.53 -9.19
C TRP A 261 4.71 23.90 -8.86
N ILE A 262 3.86 24.15 -9.87
CA ILE A 262 2.41 24.37 -9.69
C ILE A 262 1.76 23.09 -9.18
N TYR A 263 2.17 21.94 -9.73
CA TYR A 263 1.76 20.65 -9.21
C TYR A 263 2.16 20.49 -7.73
N CYS A 264 3.40 20.80 -7.37
CA CYS A 264 3.84 20.77 -5.96
C CYS A 264 3.05 21.74 -5.06
N ALA A 265 2.68 22.92 -5.55
CA ALA A 265 1.85 23.88 -4.82
C ALA A 265 0.42 23.37 -4.56
N GLY A 266 -0.05 22.40 -5.34
CA GLY A 266 -1.32 21.71 -5.10
C GLY A 266 -1.27 20.71 -3.93
N ILE A 267 -0.09 20.25 -3.51
CA ILE A 267 0.07 19.24 -2.45
C ILE A 267 -0.49 19.73 -1.10
N PRO A 268 -0.17 20.94 -0.60
CA PRO A 268 -0.75 21.44 0.63
C PRO A 268 -2.27 21.56 0.57
N VAL A 269 -2.83 21.98 -0.57
CA VAL A 269 -4.28 22.06 -0.76
C VAL A 269 -4.90 20.66 -0.70
N MET A 270 -4.30 19.70 -1.41
CA MET A 270 -4.76 18.31 -1.44
C MET A 270 -4.72 17.66 -0.04
N ALA A 271 -3.75 18.00 0.81
CA ALA A 271 -3.63 17.42 2.14
C ALA A 271 -4.86 17.66 3.03
N PHE A 272 -5.56 18.79 2.86
CA PHE A 272 -6.82 19.09 3.57
C PHE A 272 -7.98 18.18 3.17
N TRP A 273 -7.89 17.49 2.04
CA TRP A 273 -8.88 16.47 1.68
C TRP A 273 -8.92 15.30 2.67
N GLY A 274 -7.80 15.01 3.34
CA GLY A 274 -7.72 13.98 4.39
C GLY A 274 -8.70 14.20 5.55
N LEU A 275 -9.23 15.42 5.72
CA LEU A 275 -10.25 15.73 6.73
C LEU A 275 -11.65 15.19 6.39
N ALA A 276 -11.93 14.93 5.11
CA ALA A 276 -13.25 14.53 4.65
C ALA A 276 -13.63 13.12 5.13
N GLY A 277 -12.69 12.17 5.12
CA GLY A 277 -12.94 10.78 5.51
C GLY A 277 -13.42 10.64 6.96
N PRO A 278 -12.64 11.09 7.96
CA PRO A 278 -13.04 11.06 9.36
C PRO A 278 -14.35 11.81 9.63
N SER A 279 -14.54 12.97 8.98
CA SER A 279 -15.77 13.77 9.14
C SER A 279 -17.01 13.04 8.61
N ALA A 280 -16.92 12.42 7.43
CA ALA A 280 -18.01 11.61 6.86
C ALA A 280 -18.32 10.40 7.75
N GLN A 281 -17.28 9.70 8.23
CA GLN A 281 -17.45 8.55 9.13
C GLN A 281 -18.10 8.94 10.46
N ALA A 282 -17.77 10.11 11.01
CA ALA A 282 -18.41 10.60 12.22
C ALA A 282 -19.92 10.84 12.02
N PHE A 283 -20.32 11.46 10.89
CA PHE A 283 -21.74 11.62 10.56
C PHE A 283 -22.46 10.29 10.39
N MET A 284 -21.86 9.34 9.67
CA MET A 284 -22.46 8.03 9.45
C MET A 284 -22.61 7.26 10.77
N SER A 285 -21.60 7.34 11.65
CA SER A 285 -21.58 6.62 12.93
C SER A 285 -22.65 7.12 13.91
N ARG A 286 -23.02 8.41 13.87
CA ARG A 286 -24.10 8.99 14.69
C ARG A 286 -25.51 8.53 14.25
N ARG A 287 -25.63 7.94 13.06
CA ARG A 287 -26.91 7.53 12.44
C ARG A 287 -27.16 6.03 12.52
N VAL A 288 -26.22 5.27 13.10
CA VAL A 288 -26.33 3.83 13.30
C VAL A 288 -26.18 3.53 14.78
N SER A 289 -26.83 2.48 15.25
CA SER A 289 -26.67 2.02 16.63
C SER A 289 -25.30 1.37 16.86
N SER A 290 -24.91 1.17 18.12
CA SER A 290 -23.65 0.52 18.49
C SER A 290 -23.55 -0.92 17.96
N SER A 291 -24.67 -1.64 17.81
CA SER A 291 -24.73 -2.99 17.22
C SER A 291 -24.55 -2.99 15.69
N GLU A 292 -24.80 -1.86 15.02
CA GLU A 292 -24.70 -1.70 13.58
C GLU A 292 -23.35 -1.10 13.13
N GLN A 293 -22.52 -0.61 14.05
CA GLN A 293 -21.20 -0.05 13.73
C GLN A 293 -20.31 -1.01 12.92
N GLY A 294 -20.30 -2.30 13.27
CA GLY A 294 -19.53 -3.29 12.54
C GLY A 294 -20.01 -3.48 11.10
N GLN A 295 -21.32 -3.38 10.87
CA GLN A 295 -21.92 -3.46 9.53
C GLN A 295 -21.60 -2.22 8.71
N LEU A 296 -21.62 -1.03 9.33
CA LEU A 296 -21.24 0.23 8.70
C LEU A 296 -19.78 0.20 8.24
N GLN A 297 -18.85 -0.26 9.08
CA GLN A 297 -17.44 -0.40 8.70
C GLN A 297 -17.26 -1.43 7.58
N GLY A 298 -18.00 -2.54 7.61
CA GLY A 298 -18.03 -3.51 6.51
C GLY A 298 -18.53 -2.89 5.20
N ALA A 299 -19.57 -2.05 5.26
CA ALA A 299 -20.10 -1.34 4.10
C ALA A 299 -19.09 -0.36 3.51
N ILE A 300 -18.43 0.45 4.34
CA ILE A 300 -17.38 1.40 3.92
C ILE A 300 -16.20 0.65 3.29
N ALA A 301 -15.75 -0.45 3.90
CA ALA A 301 -14.70 -1.29 3.34
C ALA A 301 -15.10 -1.87 1.96
N GLY A 302 -16.36 -2.30 1.82
CA GLY A 302 -16.91 -2.75 0.53
C GLY A 302 -16.89 -1.66 -0.54
N LEU A 303 -17.31 -0.43 -0.20
CA LEU A 303 -17.25 0.71 -1.12
C LEU A 303 -15.82 1.02 -1.56
N SER A 304 -14.87 1.00 -0.63
CA SER A 304 -13.45 1.17 -0.93
C SER A 304 -12.93 0.07 -1.87
N GLY A 305 -13.29 -1.20 -1.61
CA GLY A 305 -12.91 -2.32 -2.47
C GLY A 305 -13.43 -2.20 -3.91
N VAL A 306 -14.71 -1.83 -4.08
CA VAL A 306 -15.30 -1.60 -5.41
C VAL A 306 -14.63 -0.42 -6.12
N ALA A 307 -14.40 0.69 -5.41
CA ALA A 307 -13.68 1.84 -5.95
C ALA A 307 -12.24 1.47 -6.37
N GLY A 308 -11.55 0.65 -5.58
CA GLY A 308 -10.21 0.14 -5.88
C GLY A 308 -10.16 -0.82 -7.06
N LEU A 309 -11.25 -1.55 -7.34
CA LEU A 309 -11.36 -2.40 -8.53
C LEU A 309 -11.56 -1.59 -9.81
N ILE A 310 -12.41 -0.55 -9.76
CA ILE A 310 -12.81 0.22 -10.95
C ILE A 310 -11.83 1.38 -11.23
N GLY A 311 -11.38 2.05 -10.17
CA GLY A 311 -10.62 3.30 -10.24
C GLY A 311 -9.36 3.22 -11.11
N PRO A 312 -8.44 2.26 -10.89
CA PRO A 312 -7.23 2.15 -11.70
C PRO A 312 -7.51 2.04 -13.19
N GLY A 313 -8.47 1.19 -13.59
CA GLY A 313 -8.87 1.05 -14.99
C GLY A 313 -9.46 2.34 -15.57
N LEU A 314 -10.37 2.99 -14.82
CA LEU A 314 -10.99 4.25 -15.21
C LEU A 314 -9.95 5.34 -15.50
N PHE A 315 -9.02 5.58 -14.57
CA PHE A 315 -8.06 6.68 -14.71
C PHE A 315 -6.91 6.37 -15.67
N THR A 316 -6.45 5.12 -15.75
CA THR A 316 -5.41 4.75 -16.73
C THR A 316 -5.93 4.80 -18.16
N GLN A 317 -7.18 4.36 -18.40
CA GLN A 317 -7.81 4.50 -19.71
C GLN A 317 -8.09 5.97 -20.05
N ALA A 318 -8.59 6.76 -19.09
CA ALA A 318 -8.74 8.20 -19.28
C ALA A 318 -7.40 8.84 -19.65
N PHE A 319 -6.31 8.49 -18.97
CA PHE A 319 -4.98 9.01 -19.30
C PHE A 319 -4.57 8.63 -20.73
N ALA A 320 -4.68 7.34 -21.07
CA ALA A 320 -4.32 6.82 -22.39
C ALA A 320 -5.10 7.47 -23.54
N LEU A 321 -6.41 7.72 -23.36
CA LEU A 321 -7.27 8.36 -24.36
C LEU A 321 -6.83 9.78 -24.72
N PHE A 322 -6.28 10.54 -23.77
CA PHE A 322 -5.89 11.95 -23.97
C PHE A 322 -4.40 12.14 -24.32
N ILE A 323 -3.60 11.08 -24.30
CA ILE A 323 -2.17 11.11 -24.69
C ILE A 323 -1.83 10.22 -25.89
N GLY A 324 -2.76 9.39 -26.36
CA GLY A 324 -2.54 8.49 -27.49
C GLY A 324 -2.29 9.24 -28.80
N ALA A 325 -1.60 8.59 -29.74
CA ALA A 325 -1.23 9.17 -31.05
C ALA A 325 -2.44 9.58 -31.93
N GLN A 326 -3.64 9.10 -31.61
CA GLN A 326 -4.90 9.46 -32.29
C GLN A 326 -5.81 10.36 -31.45
N ALA A 327 -5.32 10.91 -30.33
CA ALA A 327 -6.12 11.80 -29.49
C ALA A 327 -6.35 13.13 -30.22
N GLY A 328 -7.61 13.46 -30.48
CA GLY A 328 -7.98 14.74 -31.10
C GLY A 328 -7.60 15.96 -30.25
N TRP A 329 -7.59 15.80 -28.92
CA TRP A 329 -7.18 16.82 -27.95
C TRP A 329 -6.13 16.26 -26.99
N HIS A 330 -5.03 17.00 -26.80
CA HIS A 330 -3.96 16.60 -25.90
C HIS A 330 -4.16 17.19 -24.51
N LEU A 331 -4.75 16.42 -23.59
CA LEU A 331 -5.04 16.86 -22.22
C LEU A 331 -4.58 15.80 -21.19
N PRO A 332 -3.27 15.67 -20.95
CA PRO A 332 -2.72 14.65 -20.04
C PRO A 332 -3.26 14.76 -18.61
N GLY A 333 -3.74 15.94 -18.20
CA GLY A 333 -4.34 16.17 -16.87
C GLY A 333 -5.82 15.74 -16.73
N ALA A 334 -6.45 15.24 -17.80
CA ALA A 334 -7.87 14.83 -17.79
C ALA A 334 -8.26 13.86 -16.65
N PRO A 335 -7.43 12.86 -16.27
CA PRO A 335 -7.74 11.98 -15.13
C PRO A 335 -7.92 12.74 -13.82
N PHE A 336 -7.10 13.77 -13.57
CA PHE A 336 -7.22 14.58 -12.36
C PHE A 336 -8.44 15.50 -12.42
N LEU A 337 -8.76 16.05 -13.59
CA LEU A 337 -10.00 16.83 -13.76
C LEU A 337 -11.25 15.98 -13.54
N LEU A 338 -11.23 14.72 -13.99
CA LEU A 338 -12.28 13.76 -13.70
C LEU A 338 -12.40 13.50 -12.19
N ALA A 339 -11.27 13.28 -11.49
CA ALA A 339 -11.27 13.12 -10.03
C ALA A 339 -11.80 14.38 -9.31
N SER A 340 -11.42 15.57 -9.78
CA SER A 340 -11.94 16.85 -9.29
C SER A 340 -13.47 16.93 -9.44
N PHE A 341 -13.99 16.58 -10.62
CA PHE A 341 -15.43 16.55 -10.89
C PHE A 341 -16.17 15.58 -9.95
N LEU A 342 -15.64 14.38 -9.73
CA LEU A 342 -16.23 13.41 -8.79
C LEU A 342 -16.32 13.99 -7.37
N LEU A 343 -15.29 14.70 -6.91
CA LEU A 343 -15.32 15.36 -5.60
C LEU A 343 -16.29 16.55 -5.56
N PHE A 344 -16.39 17.35 -6.63
CA PHE A 344 -17.40 18.41 -6.74
C PHE A 344 -18.83 17.87 -6.64
N VAL A 345 -19.13 16.76 -7.33
CA VAL A 345 -20.40 16.04 -7.18
C VAL A 345 -20.58 15.57 -5.73
N GLY A 346 -19.51 15.05 -5.12
CA GLY A 346 -19.47 14.70 -3.70
C GLY A 346 -19.83 15.86 -2.76
N ILE A 347 -19.37 17.09 -3.03
CA ILE A 347 -19.73 18.28 -2.25
C ILE A 347 -21.23 18.53 -2.31
N ALA A 348 -21.84 18.47 -3.50
CA ALA A 348 -23.28 18.69 -3.67
C ALA A 348 -24.11 17.64 -2.93
N ILE A 349 -23.69 16.37 -2.98
CA ILE A 349 -24.34 15.28 -2.24
C ILE A 349 -24.16 15.46 -0.73
N ALA A 350 -22.92 15.71 -0.27
CA ALA A 350 -22.61 15.94 1.14
C ALA A 350 -23.41 17.12 1.70
N TRP A 351 -23.54 18.20 0.94
CA TRP A 351 -24.29 19.39 1.34
C TRP A 351 -25.77 19.06 1.60
N ARG A 352 -26.38 18.24 0.73
CA ARG A 352 -27.78 17.79 0.88
C ARG A 352 -27.92 16.77 2.01
N ALA A 353 -27.07 15.75 2.06
CA ALA A 353 -27.14 14.68 3.05
C ALA A 353 -26.90 15.18 4.49
N THR A 354 -26.11 16.23 4.67
CA THR A 354 -25.81 16.82 5.98
C THR A 354 -26.75 17.97 6.39
N ARG A 355 -27.68 18.39 5.52
CA ARG A 355 -28.62 19.49 5.81
C ARG A 355 -29.77 19.08 6.75
N VAL A 356 -30.11 17.79 6.80
CA VAL A 356 -31.25 17.31 7.59
C VAL A 356 -30.82 17.14 9.05
N THR A 357 -30.82 18.25 9.78
CA THR A 357 -30.65 18.29 11.24
C THR A 357 -31.99 18.62 11.86
N ARG A 358 -32.85 17.62 12.01
CA ARG A 358 -33.89 17.53 13.05
C ARG A 358 -34.37 16.09 13.11
N VAL A 359 -33.81 15.34 14.05
CA VAL A 359 -34.52 14.20 14.63
C VAL A 359 -35.35 14.83 15.75
N THR A 360 -36.66 14.91 15.56
CA THR A 360 -37.63 14.99 16.67
C THR A 360 -37.65 13.68 17.43
#